data_AF-A0A0G3GZE9-F1
#
_entry.id   AF-A0A0G3GZE9-F1
#
_cell.length_a   1.000
_cell.length_b   1.000
_cell.length_c   1.000
_cell.angle_alpha   90.00
_cell.angle_beta   90.00
_cell.angle_gamma   90.00
#
_symmetry.space_group_name_H-M   'P 1'
#
loop_
_entity.id
_entity.type
_entity.pdbx_description
1 polymer ?
#
loop_
_entity_poly.entity_id
_entity_poly.type
_entity_poly.pdbx_seq_one_letter_code
_entity_poly.pdbx_strand_id
1 'polypeptide(L)' 'MVWHNRQLDEFYPVIFLDAIRIKVLRRGSGSHYIRLPWVVGVDMDGITTHVLGIWIVQRRRRILT' A
#
# COMPACT_ATOMS: atom_id res chain seq x y z
N MET A 1 -4.35 -8.32 14.56
CA MET A 1 -4.22 -7.08 13.74
C MET A 1 -3.16 -6.15 14.34
N VAL A 2 -1.94 -6.62 14.59
CA VAL A 2 -0.95 -5.83 15.37
C VAL A 2 -0.06 -4.98 14.45
N TRP A 3 0.22 -5.43 13.22
CA TRP A 3 1.16 -4.78 12.31
C TRP A 3 0.68 -3.44 11.75
N HIS A 4 -0.59 -3.34 11.34
CA HIS A 4 -1.09 -2.12 10.67
C HIS A 4 -1.22 -0.92 11.60
N ASN A 5 -1.29 -1.14 12.92
CA ASN A 5 -1.49 -0.10 13.92
C ASN A 5 -0.29 0.04 14.86
N ARG A 6 0.89 -0.42 14.44
CA ARG A 6 2.12 -0.22 15.20
C ARG A 6 2.49 1.27 15.21
N GLN A 7 3.08 1.73 16.29
CA GLN A 7 3.66 3.06 16.33
C GLN A 7 4.82 3.14 15.31
N LEU A 8 4.84 4.21 14.53
CA LEU A 8 5.93 4.51 13.60
C LEU A 8 6.94 5.42 14.31
N ASP A 9 8.19 5.34 13.87
CA ASP A 9 9.23 6.23 14.35
C ASP A 9 9.04 7.63 13.76
N GLU A 10 9.53 8.64 14.47
CA GLU A 10 9.34 10.04 14.11
C GLU A 10 10.08 10.42 12.82
N PHE A 11 11.19 9.72 12.51
CA PHE A 11 12.06 10.09 11.40
C PHE A 11 12.59 8.86 10.65
N TYR A 12 12.40 8.87 9.34
CA TYR A 12 12.98 7.90 8.39
C TYR A 12 13.81 8.69 7.36
N PRO A 13 15.15 8.55 7.33
CA PRO A 13 16.01 9.31 6.42
C PRO A 13 15.71 9.05 4.93
N VAL A 14 15.26 7.85 4.59
CA VAL A 14 14.88 7.48 3.22
C VAL A 14 13.54 6.76 3.24
N ILE A 15 12.64 7.17 2.34
CA ILE A 15 11.32 6.56 2.15
C ILE A 15 11.16 6.16 0.69
N PHE A 16 10.79 4.89 0.47
CA PHE A 16 10.39 4.38 -0.83
C PHE A 16 8.88 4.28 -0.92
N LEU A 17 8.34 4.80 -2.02
CA LEU A 17 6.93 4.67 -2.38
C LEU A 17 6.84 3.94 -3.71
N ASP A 18 6.16 2.80 -3.71
CA ASP A 18 5.86 2.07 -4.93
C ASP A 18 4.40 1.59 -4.91
N ALA A 19 3.88 1.15 -6.04
CA ALA A 19 2.53 0.65 -6.15
C ALA A 19 2.39 -0.48 -7.15
N ILE A 20 1.93 -1.63 -6.64
CA ILE A 20 1.67 -2.81 -7.44
C ILE A 20 0.24 -2.77 -7.97
N ARG A 21 0.02 -3.19 -9.22
CA ARG A 21 -1.31 -3.43 -9.78
C ARG A 21 -1.64 -4.91 -9.74
N ILE A 22 -2.77 -5.26 -9.09
CA ILE A 22 -3.25 -6.63 -8.99
C ILE A 22 -4.63 -6.72 -9.62
N LYS A 23 -4.90 -7.83 -10.33
CA LYS A 23 -6.22 -8.17 -10.82
C LYS A 23 -6.95 -8.99 -9.75
N VAL A 24 -8.04 -8.44 -9.23
CA VAL A 24 -8.84 -9.08 -8.17
C VAL A 24 -10.19 -9.51 -8.74
N LEU A 25 -10.56 -10.77 -8.46
CA LEU A 25 -11.88 -11.30 -8.80
C LEU A 25 -12.87 -10.94 -7.69
N ARG A 26 -13.92 -10.20 -8.03
CA ARG A 26 -15.03 -9.93 -7.11
C ARG A 26 -16.21 -10.83 -7.48
N ARG A 27 -16.70 -11.59 -6.50
CA ARG A 27 -17.87 -12.47 -6.68
C ARG A 27 -19.04 -11.69 -7.26
N GLY A 28 -19.56 -12.12 -8.41
CA GLY A 28 -20.71 -11.52 -9.09
C GLY A 28 -20.47 -10.23 -9.88
N SER A 29 -19.24 -9.68 -9.92
CA SER A 29 -18.93 -8.39 -10.58
C SER A 29 -17.78 -8.48 -11.59
N GLY A 30 -17.26 -9.69 -11.84
CA GLY A 30 -16.10 -9.90 -12.69
C GLY A 30 -14.78 -9.49 -12.02
N SER A 31 -13.70 -9.54 -12.80
CA SER A 31 -12.37 -9.16 -12.34
C SER A 31 -12.09 -7.69 -12.61
N HIS A 32 -11.44 -7.02 -11.66
CA HIS A 32 -11.05 -5.62 -11.80
C HIS A 32 -9.62 -5.42 -11.30
N TYR A 33 -8.95 -4.40 -11.82
CA TYR A 33 -7.61 -4.03 -11.37
C TYR A 33 -7.70 -3.08 -10.18
N ILE A 34 -6.94 -3.38 -9.13
CA ILE A 34 -6.72 -2.49 -7.99
C ILE A 34 -5.26 -2.07 -7.96
N ARG A 35 -4.99 -0.90 -7.38
CA ARG A 35 -3.63 -0.43 -7.12
C ARG A 35 -3.38 -0.49 -5.62
N LEU A 36 -2.25 -1.10 -5.26
CA LEU A 36 -1.79 -1.27 -3.90
C LEU A 36 -0.50 -0.45 -3.71
N PRO A 37 -0.62 0.86 -3.41
CA PRO A 37 0.54 1.61 -2.94
C PRO A 37 1.02 1.07 -1.61
N TRP A 38 2.33 0.93 -1.50
CA TRP A 38 3.03 0.50 -0.30
C TRP A 38 4.22 1.40 -0.06
N VAL A 39 4.55 1.58 1.22
CA VAL A 39 5.62 2.48 1.66
C VAL A 39 6.61 1.70 2.52
N VAL A 40 7.90 1.90 2.25
CA VAL A 40 9.01 1.35 3.04
C VAL A 40 9.88 2.48 3.54
N GLY A 41 10.16 2.49 4.84
CA GLY A 41 11.14 3.36 5.47
C GLY A 41 12.43 2.60 5.76
N VAL A 42 13.56 3.30 5.66
CA VAL A 42 14.86 2.83 6.17
C VAL A 42 15.14 3.57 7.46
N ASP A 43 15.61 2.87 8.49
CA ASP A 43 15.94 3.50 9.77
C ASP A 43 17.28 4.25 9.74
N MET A 44 17.55 5.00 10.82
CA MET A 44 18.81 5.73 11.01
C MET A 44 20.05 4.83 10.98
N ASP A 45 19.92 3.58 11.41
CA ASP A 45 21.02 2.61 11.39
C ASP A 45 21.28 2.03 10.00
N GLY A 46 20.45 2.36 9.00
CA GLY A 46 20.64 2.04 7.58
C GLY A 46 20.54 0.55 7.21
N ILE A 47 20.42 -0.35 8.20
CA ILE A 47 20.42 -1.81 8.03
C ILE A 47 18.99 -2.37 8.00
N THR A 48 18.07 -1.78 8.75
CA THR A 48 16.69 -2.24 8.89
C THR A 48 15.74 -1.49 7.96
N THR A 49 14.96 -2.26 7.21
CA THR A 49 13.89 -1.76 6.34
C THR A 49 12.53 -2.15 6.90
N HIS A 50 11.65 -1.17 7.03
CA HIS A 50 10.33 -1.37 7.61
C HIS A 50 9.24 -0.99 6.62
N VAL A 51 8.29 -1.89 6.39
CA VAL A 51 7.05 -1.54 5.69
C VAL A 51 6.22 -0.66 6.61
N LEU A 52 6.01 0.60 6.21
CA LEU A 52 5.28 1.61 6.99
C LEU A 52 3.77 1.49 6.77
N GLY A 53 3.36 1.03 5.59
CA GLY A 53 1.95 0.81 5.32
C GLY A 53 1.67 0.29 3.92
N ILE A 54 0.46 -0.24 3.76
CA ILE A 54 -0.12 -0.67 2.49
C ILE A 54 -1.54 -0.13 2.46
N TRP A 55 -1.91 0.50 1.35
CA TRP A 55 -3.26 1.01 1.15
C TRP A 55 -3.88 0.41 -0.12
N ILE A 56 -5.21 0.38 -0.16
CA ILE A 56 -5.95 -0.06 -1.34
C ILE A 56 -6.55 1.18 -2.00
N VAL A 57 -6.10 1.48 -3.22
CA VAL A 57 -6.69 2.54 -4.02
C VAL A 57 -7.64 1.90 -5.03
N GLN A 58 -8.94 2.01 -4.76
CA GLN A 58 -9.99 1.57 -5.67
C GLN A 58 -10.53 2.76 -6.45
N ARG A 59 -10.24 2.81 -7.76
CA ARG A 59 -10.84 3.81 -8.64
C ARG A 59 -12.25 3.33 -9.02
N ARG A 60 -13.29 3.95 -8.45
CA ARG A 60 -14.67 3.75 -8.92
C ARG A 60 -14.76 4.33 -10.33
N ARG A 61 -14.85 3.46 -11.35
CA ARG A 61 -15.28 3.88 -12.68
C ARG A 61 -16.79 4.15 -12.61
N ARG A 62 -17.18 5.42 -12.52
CA ARG A 62 -18.54 5.82 -12.93
C ARG A 62 -18.57 5.66 -14.44
N ILE A 63 -19.31 4.66 -14.91
CA ILE A 63 -19.74 4.62 -16.30
C ILE A 63 -20.88 5.63 -16.37
N LEU A 64 -20.63 6.77 -17.02
CA LEU A 64 -21.70 7.67 -17.42
C LEU A 64 -22.33 7.02 -18.66
N THR A 65 -23.58 6.59 -18.57
CA THR A 65 -24.45 6.18 -19.67
C THR A 65 -25.86 6.59 -19.30
#